data_AF-A0A9Y2N085-F1
#
_entry.id   AF-A0A9Y2N085-F1
#
_cell.length_a   1.000
_cell.length_b   1.000
_cell.length_c   1.000
_cell.angle_alpha   90.00
_cell.angle_beta   90.00
_cell.angle_gamma   90.00
#
_symmetry.space_group_name_H-M   'P 1'
#
loop_
_entity.id
_entity.type
_entity.pdbx_description
1 polymer ?
#
loop_
_entity_poly.entity_id
_entity_poly.type
_entity_poly.pdbx_seq_one_letter_code
_entity_poly.pdbx_strand_id
1 'polypeptide(L)'
;MAATFPAVVHAPHYEVLVCDRRGFPEQTNQRLYLSREDAQWAMDRHAVLPGEVGARVVEYELAFYARCLVCGEFPDGENFIYPDWPGLAQCIAASPGWSCTSEQLVFCPHHAPDKEN
;
A
#
# COMPACT_ATOMS: atom_id res chain seq x y z
N MET A 1 0.24 -4.41 27.94
CA MET A 1 1.03 -3.99 26.78
C MET A 1 0.10 -3.18 25.88
N ALA A 2 0.41 -1.93 25.57
CA ALA A 2 -0.36 -1.18 24.58
C ALA A 2 -0.15 -1.86 23.21
N ALA A 3 -1.21 -2.03 22.43
CA ALA A 3 -1.08 -2.55 21.08
C ALA A 3 -0.32 -1.53 20.22
N THR A 4 0.66 -1.98 19.45
CA THR A 4 1.33 -1.18 18.43
C THR A 4 0.89 -1.66 17.05
N PHE A 5 0.75 -0.72 16.13
CA PHE A 5 0.28 -0.98 14.77
C PHE A 5 1.42 -0.70 13.78
N PRO A 6 2.37 -1.64 13.62
CA PRO A 6 3.52 -1.41 12.74
C PRO A 6 3.04 -1.13 11.32
N ALA A 7 3.66 -0.15 10.66
CA ALA A 7 3.43 0.13 9.25
C ALA A 7 4.00 -1.01 8.39
N VAL A 8 5.10 -1.62 8.81
CA VAL A 8 5.75 -2.73 8.12
C VAL A 8 5.11 -4.06 8.53
N VAL A 9 4.66 -4.83 7.54
CA VAL A 9 4.07 -6.16 7.75
C VAL A 9 4.83 -7.19 6.92
N HIS A 10 5.40 -8.18 7.61
CA HIS A 10 6.09 -9.33 7.01
C HIS A 10 5.09 -10.46 6.77
N ALA A 11 4.31 -10.33 5.71
CA ALA A 11 3.37 -11.36 5.26
C ALA A 11 3.19 -11.24 3.74
N PRO A 12 2.83 -12.35 3.04
CA PRO A 12 2.57 -12.31 1.62
C PRO A 12 1.45 -11.34 1.26
N HIS A 13 1.72 -10.46 0.29
CA HIS A 13 0.75 -9.59 -0.36
C HIS A 13 0.95 -9.66 -1.86
N TYR A 14 -0.11 -9.37 -2.61
CA TYR A 14 -0.15 -9.66 -4.04
C TYR A 14 -0.56 -8.43 -4.83
N GLU A 15 0.11 -8.17 -5.95
CA GLU A 15 -0.24 -7.10 -6.87
C GLU A 15 -0.66 -7.68 -8.21
N VAL A 16 -1.69 -7.11 -8.84
CA VAL A 16 -2.05 -7.43 -10.21
C VAL A 16 -1.50 -6.32 -11.10
N LEU A 17 -0.47 -6.67 -11.88
CA LEU A 17 0.13 -5.79 -12.88
C LEU A 17 -0.46 -6.08 -14.25
N VAL A 18 -0.96 -5.04 -14.91
CA VAL A 18 -1.48 -5.13 -16.28
C VAL A 18 -0.44 -4.58 -17.24
N CYS A 19 0.02 -5.40 -18.16
CA CYS A 19 1.02 -5.04 -19.14
C CYS A 19 0.33 -4.47 -20.40
N ASP A 20 0.59 -3.21 -20.70
CA ASP A 20 0.22 -2.64 -21.99
C ASP A 20 1.16 -3.12 -23.13
N ARG A 21 0.82 -2.79 -24.38
CA ARG A 21 1.67 -3.08 -25.56
C ARG A 21 3.03 -2.37 -25.53
N ARG A 22 3.22 -1.39 -24.66
CA ARG A 22 4.50 -0.68 -24.46
C ARG A 22 5.34 -1.35 -23.38
N GLY A 23 4.80 -2.37 -22.70
CA GLY A 23 5.47 -3.14 -21.65
C GLY A 23 5.49 -2.44 -20.30
N PHE A 24 4.74 -1.36 -20.11
CA PHE A 24 4.67 -0.67 -18.83
C PHE A 24 3.53 -1.25 -18.00
N PRO A 25 3.80 -1.72 -16.76
CA PRO A 25 2.75 -2.18 -15.88
C PRO A 25 1.93 -0.99 -15.36
N GLU A 26 0.62 -0.99 -15.58
CA GLU A 26 -0.32 -0.07 -14.92
C GLU A 26 -0.94 -0.76 -13.69
N GLN A 27 -1.02 -0.03 -12.57
CA GLN A 27 -1.63 -0.47 -11.32
C GLN A 27 -3.17 -0.43 -11.42
N THR A 28 -3.84 -1.50 -11.02
CA THR A 28 -5.27 -1.76 -11.27
C THR A 28 -6.25 -1.16 -10.24
N ASN A 29 -5.89 -0.07 -9.56
CA ASN A 29 -6.71 0.64 -8.56
C ASN A 29 -6.76 0.03 -7.14
N GLN A 30 -6.20 -1.15 -6.90
CA GLN A 30 -5.96 -1.70 -5.55
C GLN A 30 -4.48 -1.99 -5.39
N ARG A 31 -3.82 -1.27 -4.46
CA ARG A 31 -2.36 -1.28 -4.37
C ARG A 31 -1.79 -2.66 -4.04
N LEU A 32 -2.41 -3.44 -3.14
CA LEU A 32 -2.10 -4.86 -2.90
C LEU A 32 -3.32 -5.63 -2.36
N TYR A 33 -3.39 -6.92 -2.68
CA TYR A 33 -4.33 -7.92 -2.17
C TYR A 33 -3.68 -8.73 -1.03
N LEU A 34 -4.49 -9.18 -0.06
CA LEU A 34 -4.03 -10.00 1.07
C LEU A 34 -3.90 -11.49 0.73
N SER A 35 -4.56 -11.95 -0.33
CA SER A 35 -4.54 -13.34 -0.75
C SER A 35 -4.23 -13.47 -2.24
N ARG A 36 -3.54 -14.56 -2.58
CA ARG A 36 -3.24 -14.90 -3.98
C ARG A 36 -4.51 -15.18 -4.77
N GLU A 37 -5.50 -15.78 -4.11
CA GLU A 37 -6.80 -16.09 -4.71
C GLU A 37 -7.55 -14.83 -5.11
N ASP A 38 -7.60 -13.81 -4.24
CA ASP A 38 -8.24 -12.53 -4.55
C ASP A 38 -7.53 -11.81 -5.70
N ALA A 39 -6.19 -11.81 -5.70
CA ALA A 39 -5.40 -11.24 -6.79
C ALA A 39 -5.65 -11.98 -8.11
N GLN A 40 -5.71 -13.32 -8.08
CA GLN A 40 -6.03 -14.12 -9.26
C GLN A 40 -7.45 -13.82 -9.75
N TRP A 41 -8.42 -13.72 -8.85
CA TRP A 41 -9.80 -13.41 -9.20
C TRP A 41 -9.97 -11.99 -9.74
N ALA A 42 -9.19 -11.02 -9.24
CA ALA A 42 -9.13 -9.69 -9.80
C ALA A 42 -8.48 -9.67 -11.20
N MET A 43 -7.42 -10.45 -11.40
CA MET A 43 -6.76 -10.62 -12.69
C MET A 43 -7.70 -11.25 -13.73
N ASP A 44 -8.43 -12.31 -13.36
CA ASP A 44 -9.36 -13.01 -14.25
C ASP A 44 -10.56 -12.14 -14.66
N ARG A 45 -10.97 -11.22 -13.79
CA ARG A 45 -12.01 -10.22 -14.10
C ARG A 45 -11.49 -9.02 -14.87
N HIS A 46 -10.18 -8.88 -15.02
CA HIS A 46 -9.61 -7.84 -15.86
C HIS A 46 -9.89 -8.19 -17.32
N ALA A 47 -10.94 -7.58 -17.88
CA ALA A 47 -11.22 -7.69 -19.29
C ALA A 47 -10.08 -7.01 -20.05
N VAL A 48 -9.22 -7.80 -20.70
CA VAL A 48 -8.08 -7.30 -21.50
C VAL A 48 -8.58 -6.21 -22.44
N LEU A 49 -8.27 -4.96 -22.12
CA LEU A 49 -8.71 -3.82 -22.91
C LEU A 49 -7.93 -3.78 -24.23
N PRO A 50 -8.48 -3.19 -25.30
CA PRO A 50 -7.75 -3.03 -26.56
C PRO A 50 -6.45 -2.25 -26.35
N GLY A 51 -5.30 -2.95 -26.38
CA GLY A 51 -3.99 -2.35 -26.12
C GLY A 51 -3.20 -3.01 -24.99
N GLU A 52 -3.84 -3.87 -24.20
CA GLU A 52 -3.19 -4.72 -23.21
C GLU A 52 -2.72 -6.04 -23.82
N VAL A 53 -1.61 -6.58 -23.31
CA VAL A 53 -1.01 -7.85 -23.78
C VAL A 53 -1.21 -8.97 -22.76
N GLY A 54 -1.46 -8.62 -21.51
CA GLY A 54 -1.78 -9.57 -20.46
C GLY A 54 -1.69 -8.95 -19.08
N ALA A 55 -2.00 -9.76 -18.08
CA ALA A 55 -1.85 -9.41 -16.67
C ALA A 55 -1.05 -10.50 -15.96
N ARG A 56 -0.37 -10.12 -14.87
CA ARG A 56 0.34 -11.07 -14.01
C ARG A 56 0.19 -10.69 -12.55
N VAL A 57 0.21 -11.71 -11.69
CA VAL A 57 0.28 -11.53 -10.24
C VAL A 57 1.75 -11.49 -9.80
N VAL A 58 2.10 -10.49 -8.99
CA VAL A 58 3.41 -10.38 -8.32
C VAL A 58 3.20 -10.55 -6.82
N GLU A 59 4.10 -11.28 -6.17
CA GLU A 59 4.07 -11.52 -4.72
C GLU A 59 5.14 -10.68 -4.02
N TYR A 60 4.76 -10.08 -2.89
CA TYR A 60 5.61 -9.30 -2.00
C TYR A 60 5.60 -9.95 -0.62
N GLU A 61 6.78 -10.29 -0.09
CA GLU A 61 6.92 -10.83 1.28
C GLU A 61 6.79 -9.75 2.37
N LEU A 62 6.84 -8.48 1.93
CA LEU A 62 6.80 -7.29 2.76
C LEU A 62 5.78 -6.32 2.18
N ALA A 63 4.94 -5.76 3.04
CA ALA A 63 4.02 -4.70 2.64
C ALA A 63 3.95 -3.61 3.71
N PHE A 64 3.52 -2.43 3.28
CA PHE A 64 3.50 -1.25 4.12
C PHE A 64 2.07 -0.71 4.25
N TYR A 65 1.64 -0.44 5.47
CA TYR A 65 0.31 0.11 5.79
C TYR A 65 0.46 1.56 6.20
N ALA A 66 -0.28 2.45 5.55
CA ALA A 66 -0.36 3.87 5.94
C ALA A 66 -1.24 4.02 7.19
N ARG A 67 -0.83 3.43 8.32
CA ARG A 67 -1.58 3.47 9.58
C ARG A 67 -0.77 4.00 10.73
N CYS A 68 -1.40 4.74 11.63
CA CYS A 68 -0.72 5.28 12.81
C CYS A 68 -0.23 4.16 13.71
N LEU A 69 1.05 4.22 14.12
CA LEU A 69 1.69 3.27 15.04
C LEU A 69 0.94 3.10 16.36
N VAL A 70 0.27 4.17 16.84
CA VAL A 70 -0.34 4.23 18.17
C VAL A 70 -1.82 3.83 18.13
N CYS A 71 -2.63 4.42 17.25
CA CYS A 71 -4.07 4.17 17.20
C CYS A 71 -4.52 3.26 16.05
N GLY A 72 -3.66 2.98 15.06
CA GLY A 72 -4.00 2.16 13.90
C GLY A 72 -4.91 2.83 12.86
N GLU A 73 -5.24 4.12 13.04
CA GLU A 73 -6.03 4.90 12.07
C GLU A 73 -5.30 5.05 10.74
N PHE A 74 -6.05 5.35 9.67
CA PHE A 74 -5.54 5.58 8.31
C PHE A 74 -5.85 7.03 7.85
N PRO A 75 -5.01 7.65 7.00
CA PRO A 75 -5.16 9.04 6.55
C PRO A 75 -6.54 9.45 6.04
N ASP A 76 -7.18 8.57 5.28
CA ASP A 76 -8.48 8.81 4.66
C ASP A 76 -9.54 7.78 5.11
N GLY A 77 -9.26 7.05 6.20
CA GLY A 77 -10.07 5.89 6.62
C GLY A 77 -9.93 4.66 5.72
N GLU A 78 -9.21 4.77 4.60
CA GLU A 78 -8.95 3.68 3.66
C GLU A 78 -7.70 2.89 4.03
N ASN A 79 -7.81 1.56 4.01
CA ASN A 79 -6.78 0.64 4.44
C ASN A 79 -5.79 0.28 3.32
N PHE A 80 -5.29 1.28 2.60
CA PHE A 80 -4.35 1.05 1.51
C PHE A 80 -3.03 0.41 1.98
N ILE A 81 -2.58 -0.54 1.18
CA ILE A 81 -1.37 -1.34 1.39
C ILE A 81 -0.40 -1.08 0.24
N TYR A 82 0.87 -0.82 0.53
CA TYR A 82 1.85 -0.41 -0.45
C TYR A 82 2.94 -1.49 -0.60
N PRO A 83 3.45 -1.71 -1.83
CA PRO A 83 4.55 -2.65 -2.08
C PRO A 83 5.90 -2.13 -1.58
N ASP A 84 6.03 -0.82 -1.42
CA ASP A 84 7.28 -0.18 -1.01
C ASP A 84 7.05 1.04 -0.10
N TRP A 85 8.08 1.35 0.68
CA TRP A 85 8.07 2.48 1.61
C TRP A 85 8.01 3.85 0.90
N PRO A 86 8.76 4.13 -0.17
CA PRO A 86 8.66 5.39 -0.90
C PRO A 86 7.24 5.73 -1.37
N GLY A 87 6.49 4.75 -1.88
CA GLY A 87 5.10 4.93 -2.30
C GLY A 87 4.18 5.27 -1.14
N LEU A 88 4.35 4.61 0.01
CA LEU A 88 3.63 4.97 1.24
C LEU A 88 4.00 6.39 1.70
N ALA A 89 5.30 6.71 1.76
CA ALA A 89 5.78 8.00 2.24
C ALA A 89 5.24 9.17 1.40
N GLN A 90 5.08 8.98 0.08
CA GLN A 90 4.43 9.95 -0.80
C GLN A 90 2.95 10.17 -0.43
N CYS A 91 2.21 9.11 -0.10
CA CYS A 91 0.83 9.26 0.37
C CYS A 91 0.77 9.99 1.72
N ILE A 92 1.64 9.64 2.67
CA ILE A 92 1.70 10.33 3.97
C ILE A 92 2.05 11.81 3.79
N ALA A 93 2.99 12.14 2.91
CA ALA A 93 3.34 13.52 2.60
C ALA A 93 2.17 14.31 1.99
N ALA A 94 1.27 13.65 1.26
CA ALA A 94 0.04 14.24 0.72
C ALA A 94 -1.10 14.33 1.76
N SER A 95 -0.96 13.72 2.93
CA SER A 95 -1.99 13.61 3.96
C SER A 95 -1.80 14.66 5.07
N PRO A 96 -2.67 15.67 5.20
CA PRO A 96 -2.46 16.78 6.14
C PRO A 96 -2.31 16.34 7.60
N GLY A 97 -1.23 16.79 8.24
CA GLY A 97 -0.94 16.52 9.65
C GLY A 97 -0.39 15.12 9.95
N TRP A 98 -0.37 14.22 8.96
CA TRP A 98 0.30 12.93 9.09
C TRP A 98 1.81 13.07 8.94
N SER A 99 2.54 12.13 9.51
CA SER A 99 4.01 12.09 9.40
C SER A 99 4.52 10.66 9.37
N CYS A 100 5.72 10.48 8.81
CA CYS A 100 6.44 9.23 8.84
C CYS A 100 7.94 9.43 9.05
N THR A 101 8.64 8.43 9.58
CA THR A 101 10.08 8.48 9.89
C THR A 101 10.91 7.58 8.98
N SER A 102 12.23 7.77 8.98
CA SER A 102 13.17 6.87 8.30
C SER A 102 13.19 5.45 8.86
N GLU A 103 12.71 5.24 10.10
CA GLU A 103 12.54 3.91 10.71
C GLU A 103 11.23 3.24 10.32
N GLN A 104 10.54 3.77 9.31
CA GLN A 104 9.29 3.22 8.76
C GLN A 104 8.13 3.25 9.77
N LEU A 105 8.07 4.29 10.59
CA LEU A 105 6.96 4.57 11.50
C LEU A 105 6.03 5.61 10.88
N VAL A 106 4.74 5.50 11.17
CA VAL A 106 3.70 6.43 10.68
C VAL A 106 2.89 6.94 11.85
N PHE A 107 2.55 8.23 11.85
CA PHE A 107 1.80 8.86 12.93
C PHE A 107 0.65 9.71 12.36
N CYS A 108 -0.52 9.62 13.00
CA CYS A 108 -1.64 10.50 12.72
C CYS A 108 -1.44 11.87 13.39
N PRO A 109 -2.21 12.91 13.05
CA PRO A 109 -2.07 14.24 13.63
C PRO A 109 -2.15 14.30 15.16
N HIS A 110 -2.85 13.35 15.78
CA HIS A 110 -3.00 13.28 17.24
C HIS A 110 -1.81 12.63 17.96
N HIS A 111 -1.05 11.80 17.27
CA HIS A 111 0.07 11.04 17.83
C HIS A 111 1.40 11.38 17.15
N ALA A 112 1.40 12.36 16.24
CA ALA A 112 2.61 12.86 15.63
C ALA A 112 3.55 13.30 16.75
N PRO A 113 4.81 12.82 16.78
CA PRO A 113 5.77 13.35 17.73
C PRO A 113 5.84 14.86 17.53
N ASP A 114 5.80 15.62 18.63
CA ASP A 114 5.90 17.07 18.58
C ASP A 114 7.07 17.42 17.66
N LYS A 115 6.75 18.12 16.57
CA LYS A 115 7.78 18.69 15.70
C LYS A 115 8.42 19.80 16.52
N GLU A 116 9.38 19.47 17.39
CA GLU A 116 10.23 20.48 18.00
C GLU A 116 10.85 21.30 16.85
N ASN A 117 10.53 22.61 16.87
CA ASN A 117 10.95 23.63 15.91
C ASN A 117 12.46 23.68 15.73
#